data_AF-A0A6N8IJW7-F1
#
_entry.id   AF-A0A6N8IJW7-F1
#
_cell.length_a   1.000
_cell.length_b   1.000
_cell.length_c   1.000
_cell.angle_alpha   90.00
_cell.angle_beta   90.00
_cell.angle_gamma   90.00
#
_symmetry.space_group_name_H-M   'P 1'
#
loop_
_entity.id
_entity.type
_entity.pdbx_description
1 polymer ?
#
loop_
_entity_poly.entity_id
_entity_poly.type
_entity_poly.pdbx_seq_one_letter_code
_entity_poly.pdbx_strand_id
1 'polypeptide(L)'
;WGVIQQPAASPSVAWAPPAPGNYTLFVDVLHSTGVEEYSTTLEAYEGSWAFAAAALSSSEPALGDAVTVSASVQGDTAGLSYKYSYENLSTGEWRLIAAPSASASITWRPPSAGPFRVYVDVADSKGYKTRTVDCVVSEDWSLDSFTVSKQVAKVGETLTISAKTSGNNRALAYKFVWMRDSWADWGVIQQPAASPSVAWAPPAPGNYTLFVDVLHSTGVEEYSTTLVVGTPIMGDSKTTVDRMVLRYQETGHIYPATVYASKGAPSIRAFCELVFSEAQIEGVRAEVLFAQAMYETGWLQFGGSVKASQCNFGGLGAVDSQTGGAIFPDVKTGLLAQAQHLKAYASTNSLNAQCVDPRFSLVSPRGIAPCLEDLNGRWAVPGVGYGERIAAIANSL
;
A
#
# COMPACT_ATOMS: atom_id res chain seq x y z
N TRP A 1 -62.52 24.73 -14.55
CA TRP A 1 -63.12 24.64 -13.20
C TRP A 1 -64.55 24.18 -13.37
N GLY A 2 -65.06 23.32 -12.49
CA GLY A 2 -66.42 22.79 -12.54
C GLY A 2 -66.92 22.51 -11.14
N VAL A 3 -68.23 22.63 -10.92
CA VAL A 3 -68.84 22.43 -9.60
C VAL A 3 -69.24 20.97 -9.44
N ILE A 4 -68.67 20.28 -8.45
CA ILE A 4 -69.00 18.87 -8.13
C ILE A 4 -70.31 18.78 -7.35
N GLN A 5 -70.51 19.69 -6.38
CA GLN A 5 -71.71 19.79 -5.56
C GLN A 5 -71.98 21.26 -5.23
N GLN A 6 -73.25 21.67 -5.30
CA GLN A 6 -73.68 22.94 -4.70
C GLN A 6 -73.69 22.82 -3.16
N PRO A 7 -73.66 23.92 -2.39
CA PRO A 7 -73.66 23.87 -0.93
C PRO A 7 -74.73 22.94 -0.36
N ALA A 8 -74.32 21.97 0.45
CA ALA A 8 -75.18 20.94 1.02
C ALA A 8 -74.77 20.60 2.46
N ALA A 9 -75.72 20.12 3.26
CA ALA A 9 -75.45 19.69 4.64
C ALA A 9 -74.68 18.35 4.73
N SER A 10 -74.56 17.61 3.63
CA SER A 10 -73.80 16.35 3.58
C SER A 10 -72.30 16.65 3.51
N PRO A 11 -71.46 16.07 4.39
CA PRO A 11 -70.02 16.27 4.36
C PRO A 11 -69.30 15.43 3.28
N SER A 12 -70.04 14.76 2.39
CA SER A 12 -69.48 13.91 1.34
C SER A 12 -70.32 13.93 0.06
N VAL A 13 -69.64 13.73 -1.07
CA VAL A 13 -70.23 13.63 -2.41
C VAL A 13 -69.51 12.55 -3.22
N ALA A 14 -70.26 11.78 -4.01
CA ALA A 14 -69.70 10.87 -4.99
C ALA A 14 -69.44 11.64 -6.28
N TRP A 15 -68.22 11.55 -6.80
CA TRP A 15 -67.84 12.21 -8.04
C TRP A 15 -66.94 11.29 -8.86
N ALA A 16 -67.25 11.19 -10.15
CA ALA A 16 -66.44 10.46 -11.12
C ALA A 16 -65.74 11.48 -12.04
N PRO A 17 -64.40 11.42 -12.17
CA PRO A 17 -63.69 12.24 -13.13
C PRO A 17 -64.22 12.01 -14.55
N PRO A 18 -64.55 13.07 -15.31
CA PRO A 18 -65.13 12.92 -16.65
C PRO A 18 -64.12 12.41 -17.69
N ALA A 19 -62.83 12.54 -17.42
CA ALA A 19 -61.73 12.05 -18.26
C ALA A 19 -60.48 11.75 -17.40
N PRO A 20 -59.52 10.97 -17.92
CA PRO A 20 -58.20 10.87 -17.32
C PRO A 20 -57.51 12.24 -17.24
N GLY A 21 -56.74 12.48 -16.18
CA GLY A 21 -56.01 13.73 -15.98
C GLY A 21 -55.75 14.05 -14.51
N ASN A 22 -54.99 15.12 -14.27
CA ASN A 22 -54.74 15.65 -12.94
C ASN A 22 -55.83 16.66 -12.56
N TYR A 23 -56.46 16.44 -11.41
CA TYR A 23 -57.48 17.28 -10.84
C TYR A 23 -56.97 17.86 -9.53
N THR A 24 -57.19 19.16 -9.33
CA THR A 24 -57.18 19.77 -8.00
C THR A 24 -58.62 19.89 -7.56
N LEU A 25 -58.98 19.20 -6.48
CA LEU A 25 -60.31 19.23 -5.88
C LEU A 25 -60.32 20.26 -4.77
N PHE A 26 -61.29 21.16 -4.79
CA PHE A 26 -61.50 22.18 -3.77
C PHE A 26 -62.78 21.86 -3.00
N VAL A 27 -62.79 22.20 -1.71
CA VAL A 27 -63.99 22.15 -0.86
C VAL A 27 -64.10 23.44 -0.06
N ASP A 28 -65.23 24.13 -0.22
CA ASP A 28 -65.61 25.30 0.55
C ASP A 28 -66.51 24.88 1.71
N VAL A 29 -66.10 25.18 2.94
CA VAL A 29 -66.85 24.95 4.18
C VAL A 29 -67.51 26.27 4.61
N LEU A 30 -68.83 26.36 4.41
CA LEU A 30 -69.62 27.55 4.75
C LEU A 30 -70.09 27.48 6.21
N HIS A 31 -69.92 28.57 6.96
CA HIS A 31 -70.42 28.71 8.33
C HIS A 31 -70.93 30.15 8.59
N SER A 32 -71.53 30.40 9.76
CA SER A 32 -72.29 31.65 10.04
C SER A 32 -71.46 32.94 9.95
N THR A 33 -70.12 32.84 9.98
CA THR A 33 -69.20 33.98 9.97
C THR A 33 -68.30 34.03 8.73
N GLY A 34 -68.38 33.08 7.79
CA GLY A 34 -67.51 33.06 6.61
C GLY A 34 -67.48 31.73 5.84
N VAL A 35 -66.48 31.62 4.95
CA VAL A 35 -66.19 30.44 4.13
C VAL A 35 -64.71 30.07 4.31
N GLU A 36 -64.42 28.80 4.53
CA GLU A 36 -63.06 28.23 4.57
C GLU A 36 -62.85 27.29 3.38
N GLU A 37 -61.81 27.51 2.57
CA GLU A 37 -61.49 26.68 1.41
C GLU A 37 -60.34 25.71 1.73
N TYR A 38 -60.48 24.45 1.32
CA TYR A 38 -59.42 23.44 1.35
C TYR A 38 -59.26 22.80 -0.01
N SER A 39 -58.09 22.20 -0.28
CA SER A 39 -57.87 21.47 -1.54
C SER A 39 -57.04 20.20 -1.38
N THR A 40 -57.19 19.30 -2.35
CA THR A 40 -56.37 18.11 -2.55
C THR A 40 -56.14 17.85 -4.04
N THR A 41 -55.24 16.95 -4.41
CA THR A 41 -55.00 16.57 -5.80
C THR A 41 -55.36 15.10 -6.03
N LEU A 42 -55.85 14.80 -7.24
CA LEU A 42 -56.21 13.47 -7.70
C LEU A 42 -55.76 13.30 -9.15
N GLU A 43 -54.99 12.24 -9.43
CA GLU A 43 -54.75 11.79 -10.80
C GLU A 43 -55.79 10.73 -11.15
N ALA A 44 -56.65 11.01 -12.15
CA ALA A 44 -57.58 10.03 -12.71
C ALA A 44 -56.93 9.37 -13.93
N TYR A 45 -57.04 8.06 -14.05
CA TYR A 45 -56.35 7.28 -15.08
C TYR A 45 -57.30 6.45 -15.93
N GLU A 46 -56.90 6.21 -17.18
CA GLU A 46 -57.57 5.30 -18.09
C GLU A 46 -57.11 3.85 -17.82
N GLY A 47 -58.05 2.94 -17.56
CA GLY A 47 -57.78 1.53 -17.30
C GLY A 47 -57.95 1.10 -15.83
N SER A 48 -57.67 -0.17 -15.55
CA SER A 48 -57.85 -0.76 -14.20
C SER A 48 -56.69 -0.44 -13.24
N TRP A 49 -55.57 0.12 -13.74
CA TRP A 49 -54.38 0.41 -12.94
C TRP A 49 -53.58 1.61 -13.46
N ALA A 50 -52.78 2.19 -12.56
CA ALA A 50 -51.94 3.35 -12.81
C ALA A 50 -50.52 3.13 -12.33
N PHE A 51 -49.53 3.51 -13.15
CA PHE A 51 -48.14 3.55 -12.72
C PHE A 51 -47.86 4.90 -12.05
N ALA A 52 -47.95 4.96 -10.72
CA ALA A 52 -47.84 6.20 -9.96
C ALA A 52 -46.39 6.73 -9.92
N ALA A 53 -45.41 5.88 -9.61
CA ALA A 53 -44.02 6.30 -9.53
C ALA A 53 -43.04 5.13 -9.70
N ALA A 54 -41.86 5.41 -10.24
CA ALA A 54 -40.67 4.59 -10.05
C ALA A 54 -39.80 5.24 -8.97
N ALA A 55 -39.10 4.46 -8.16
CA ALA A 55 -38.24 4.98 -7.10
C ALA A 55 -36.96 4.14 -6.93
N LEU A 56 -35.94 4.78 -6.36
CA LEU A 56 -34.72 4.15 -5.89
C LEU A 56 -34.64 4.30 -4.37
N SER A 57 -34.07 3.32 -3.68
CA SER A 57 -33.73 3.47 -2.25
C SER A 57 -32.65 4.51 -2.00
N SER A 58 -31.80 4.79 -3.00
CA SER A 58 -30.85 5.90 -3.04
C SER A 58 -30.61 6.30 -4.50
N SER A 59 -30.66 7.60 -4.79
CA SER A 59 -30.27 8.18 -6.09
C SER A 59 -28.78 8.50 -6.17
N GLU A 60 -28.06 8.45 -5.04
CA GLU A 60 -26.62 8.75 -4.95
C GLU A 60 -25.87 7.67 -4.14
N PRO A 61 -25.90 6.39 -4.58
CA PRO A 61 -25.22 5.31 -3.86
C PRO A 61 -23.70 5.34 -4.09
N ALA A 62 -22.93 4.79 -3.14
CA ALA A 62 -21.53 4.49 -3.40
C ALA A 62 -21.40 3.23 -4.28
N LEU A 63 -20.36 3.14 -5.10
CA LEU A 63 -20.11 1.95 -5.90
C LEU A 63 -19.93 0.71 -4.99
N GLY A 64 -20.66 -0.36 -5.32
CA GLY A 64 -20.75 -1.57 -4.51
C GLY A 64 -21.99 -1.64 -3.61
N ASP A 65 -22.68 -0.52 -3.38
CA ASP A 65 -23.94 -0.53 -2.64
C ASP A 65 -25.07 -1.21 -3.45
N ALA A 66 -26.04 -1.75 -2.70
CA ALA A 66 -27.28 -2.27 -3.26
C ALA A 66 -28.33 -1.17 -3.28
N VAL A 67 -28.95 -0.95 -4.43
CA VAL A 67 -30.07 -0.03 -4.63
C VAL A 67 -31.32 -0.83 -4.90
N THR A 68 -32.38 -0.62 -4.11
CA THR A 68 -33.70 -1.18 -4.42
C THR A 68 -34.38 -0.28 -5.44
N VAL A 69 -34.73 -0.84 -6.60
CA VAL A 69 -35.57 -0.20 -7.62
C VAL A 69 -37.00 -0.69 -7.41
N SER A 70 -37.97 0.22 -7.34
CA SER A 70 -39.37 -0.15 -7.09
C SER A 70 -40.36 0.58 -7.99
N ALA A 71 -41.50 -0.06 -8.21
CA ALA A 71 -42.66 0.48 -8.90
C ALA A 71 -43.81 0.67 -7.91
N SER A 72 -44.36 1.88 -7.84
CA SER A 72 -45.58 2.20 -7.14
C SER A 72 -46.75 2.17 -8.12
N VAL A 73 -47.68 1.24 -7.92
CA VAL A 73 -48.84 1.03 -8.78
C VAL A 73 -50.12 1.17 -7.96
N GLN A 74 -51.13 1.82 -8.53
CA GLN A 74 -52.46 2.01 -7.93
C GLN A 74 -53.52 1.28 -8.75
N GLY A 75 -54.62 0.85 -8.12
CA GLY A 75 -55.70 0.11 -8.77
C GLY A 75 -55.50 -1.42 -8.73
N ASP A 76 -55.98 -2.10 -9.76
CA ASP A 76 -55.89 -3.56 -9.91
C ASP A 76 -54.49 -4.00 -10.39
N THR A 77 -53.71 -4.56 -9.47
CA THR A 77 -52.34 -5.02 -9.76
C THR A 77 -52.27 -6.50 -10.18
N ALA A 78 -53.40 -7.19 -10.27
CA ALA A 78 -53.43 -8.60 -10.60
C ALA A 78 -52.93 -8.84 -12.05
N GLY A 79 -51.95 -9.74 -12.19
CA GLY A 79 -51.40 -10.11 -13.49
C GLY A 79 -50.43 -9.09 -14.10
N LEU A 80 -50.03 -8.05 -13.36
CA LEU A 80 -48.98 -7.14 -13.80
C LEU A 80 -47.61 -7.82 -13.79
N SER A 81 -46.77 -7.43 -14.75
CA SER A 81 -45.36 -7.83 -14.84
C SER A 81 -44.44 -6.61 -14.84
N TYR A 82 -43.27 -6.77 -14.24
CA TYR A 82 -42.31 -5.72 -13.96
C TYR A 82 -40.96 -6.09 -14.54
N LYS A 83 -40.39 -5.20 -15.35
CA LYS A 83 -39.05 -5.35 -15.93
C LYS A 83 -38.21 -4.13 -15.57
N TYR A 84 -36.94 -4.37 -15.30
CA TYR A 84 -36.00 -3.34 -14.86
C TYR A 84 -34.78 -3.34 -15.78
N SER A 85 -34.37 -2.17 -16.26
CA SER A 85 -33.17 -1.98 -17.08
C SER A 85 -32.50 -0.65 -16.74
N TYR A 86 -31.25 -0.47 -17.16
CA TYR A 86 -30.59 0.83 -17.07
C TYR A 86 -29.86 1.19 -18.36
N GLU A 87 -29.62 2.48 -18.49
CA GLU A 87 -28.69 3.11 -19.41
C GLU A 87 -27.56 3.75 -18.59
N ASN A 88 -26.30 3.41 -18.90
CA ASN A 88 -25.15 4.15 -18.42
C ASN A 88 -25.01 5.42 -19.28
N LEU A 89 -25.27 6.58 -18.69
CA LEU A 89 -25.34 7.84 -19.44
C LEU A 89 -23.95 8.34 -19.88
N SER A 90 -22.87 7.81 -19.31
CA SER A 90 -21.50 8.13 -19.74
C SER A 90 -21.08 7.33 -20.98
N THR A 91 -21.50 6.08 -21.10
CA THR A 91 -21.09 5.18 -22.19
C THR A 91 -22.17 4.95 -23.24
N GLY A 92 -23.43 5.30 -22.94
CA GLY A 92 -24.60 4.93 -23.73
C GLY A 92 -24.94 3.44 -23.63
N GLU A 93 -24.29 2.69 -22.73
CA GLU A 93 -24.52 1.26 -22.60
C GLU A 93 -25.88 0.97 -21.96
N TRP A 94 -26.64 0.09 -22.61
CA TRP A 94 -27.93 -0.38 -22.12
C TRP A 94 -27.86 -1.83 -21.65
N ARG A 95 -28.37 -2.10 -20.44
CA ARG A 95 -28.43 -3.46 -19.87
C ARG A 95 -29.71 -3.72 -19.09
N LEU A 96 -30.08 -5.00 -19.04
CA LEU A 96 -31.18 -5.49 -18.21
C LEU A 96 -30.72 -5.65 -16.75
N ILE A 97 -31.50 -5.13 -15.80
CA ILE A 97 -31.35 -5.43 -14.36
C ILE A 97 -32.08 -6.73 -14.04
N ALA A 98 -33.33 -6.85 -14.48
CA ALA A 98 -34.15 -8.03 -14.31
C ALA A 98 -35.18 -8.17 -15.44
N ALA A 99 -35.37 -9.42 -15.89
CA ALA A 99 -36.41 -9.79 -16.85
C ALA A 99 -37.82 -9.58 -16.26
N PRO A 100 -38.89 -9.53 -17.10
CA PRO A 100 -40.25 -9.40 -16.64
C PRO A 100 -40.61 -10.43 -15.56
N SER A 101 -41.13 -9.97 -14.42
CA SER A 101 -41.52 -10.81 -13.28
C SER A 101 -42.75 -10.24 -12.56
N ALA A 102 -43.33 -10.96 -11.61
CA ALA A 102 -44.43 -10.45 -10.78
C ALA A 102 -43.95 -9.52 -9.64
N SER A 103 -42.65 -9.30 -9.49
CA SER A 103 -42.07 -8.53 -8.38
C SER A 103 -42.04 -7.04 -8.70
N ALA A 104 -42.78 -6.24 -7.94
CA ALA A 104 -42.81 -4.77 -8.06
C ALA A 104 -41.54 -4.06 -7.55
N SER A 105 -40.54 -4.81 -7.08
CA SER A 105 -39.22 -4.28 -6.75
C SER A 105 -38.11 -5.28 -7.04
N ILE A 106 -36.89 -4.77 -7.19
CA ILE A 106 -35.67 -5.55 -7.38
C ILE A 106 -34.47 -4.87 -6.70
N THR A 107 -33.50 -5.66 -6.25
CA THR A 107 -32.20 -5.15 -5.83
C THR A 107 -31.24 -5.08 -7.01
N TRP A 108 -30.74 -3.89 -7.30
CA TRP A 108 -29.74 -3.60 -8.32
C TRP A 108 -28.41 -3.21 -7.67
N ARG A 109 -27.29 -3.70 -8.20
CA ARG A 109 -25.94 -3.21 -7.87
C ARG A 109 -25.36 -2.55 -9.11
N PRO A 110 -25.17 -1.22 -9.10
CA PRO A 110 -24.58 -0.54 -10.25
C PRO A 110 -23.19 -1.12 -10.58
N PRO A 111 -22.86 -1.32 -11.86
CA PRO A 111 -21.63 -2.00 -12.26
C PRO A 111 -20.38 -1.10 -12.23
N SER A 112 -20.55 0.22 -12.23
CA SER A 112 -19.48 1.21 -12.28
C SER A 112 -19.94 2.52 -11.65
N ALA A 113 -19.00 3.41 -11.33
CA ALA A 113 -19.32 4.79 -10.99
C ALA A 113 -19.88 5.54 -12.22
N GLY A 114 -20.60 6.63 -11.96
CA GLY A 114 -21.15 7.52 -12.98
C GLY A 114 -22.68 7.62 -12.98
N PRO A 115 -23.22 8.43 -13.90
CA PRO A 115 -24.65 8.64 -14.06
C PRO A 115 -25.33 7.48 -14.79
N PHE A 116 -26.47 7.05 -14.28
CA PHE A 116 -27.35 6.04 -14.85
C PHE A 116 -28.78 6.56 -14.94
N ARG A 117 -29.49 6.15 -15.97
CA ARG A 117 -30.95 6.22 -16.01
C ARG A 117 -31.52 4.82 -15.87
N VAL A 118 -32.31 4.59 -14.82
CA VAL A 118 -32.98 3.32 -14.58
C VAL A 118 -34.40 3.39 -15.12
N TYR A 119 -34.78 2.38 -15.90
CA TYR A 119 -36.09 2.23 -16.52
C TYR A 119 -36.85 1.14 -15.79
N VAL A 120 -38.09 1.44 -15.44
CA VAL A 120 -39.04 0.51 -14.84
C VAL A 120 -40.21 0.40 -15.80
N ASP A 121 -40.44 -0.81 -16.32
CA ASP A 121 -41.57 -1.11 -17.19
C ASP A 121 -42.58 -1.95 -16.41
N VAL A 122 -43.83 -1.47 -16.36
CA VAL A 122 -44.97 -2.20 -15.79
C VAL A 122 -45.90 -2.56 -16.93
N ALA A 123 -46.18 -3.84 -17.11
CA ALA A 123 -46.93 -4.36 -18.25
C ALA A 123 -48.12 -5.22 -17.84
N ASP A 124 -49.21 -5.11 -18.60
CA ASP A 124 -50.37 -5.99 -18.58
C ASP A 124 -50.56 -6.68 -19.94
N SER A 125 -51.70 -7.32 -20.17
CA SER A 125 -52.02 -7.97 -21.46
C SER A 125 -52.22 -7.00 -22.63
N LYS A 126 -52.40 -5.71 -22.37
CA LYS A 126 -52.70 -4.67 -23.37
C LYS A 126 -51.47 -3.87 -23.77
N GLY A 127 -50.43 -3.83 -22.93
CA GLY A 127 -49.18 -3.14 -23.21
C GLY A 127 -48.35 -2.86 -21.96
N TYR A 128 -47.43 -1.90 -22.05
CA TYR A 128 -46.58 -1.49 -20.93
C TYR A 128 -46.53 0.03 -20.75
N LYS A 129 -46.30 0.45 -19.50
CA LYS A 129 -46.02 1.83 -19.10
C LYS A 129 -44.61 1.89 -18.54
N THR A 130 -43.83 2.89 -18.96
CA THR A 130 -42.43 3.09 -18.51
C THR A 130 -42.32 4.34 -17.66
N ARG A 131 -41.55 4.26 -16.58
CA ARG A 131 -41.04 5.42 -15.84
C ARG A 131 -39.55 5.28 -15.63
N THR A 132 -38.88 6.42 -15.49
CA THR A 132 -37.43 6.47 -15.29
C THR A 132 -37.07 7.17 -14.00
N VAL A 133 -35.94 6.77 -13.42
CA VAL A 133 -35.30 7.42 -12.28
C VAL A 133 -33.80 7.50 -12.54
N ASP A 134 -33.21 8.67 -12.27
CA ASP A 134 -31.78 8.89 -12.46
C ASP A 134 -31.02 8.54 -11.17
N CYS A 135 -29.81 8.01 -11.34
CA CYS A 135 -28.92 7.56 -10.27
C CYS A 135 -27.50 8.02 -10.59
N VAL A 136 -26.79 8.62 -9.63
CA VAL A 136 -25.38 9.00 -9.78
C VAL A 136 -24.55 8.21 -8.78
N VAL A 137 -23.76 7.28 -9.29
CA VAL A 137 -22.95 6.39 -8.45
C VAL A 137 -21.57 6.99 -8.26
N SER A 138 -21.11 7.13 -7.02
CA SER A 138 -19.79 7.69 -6.72
C SER A 138 -18.78 6.64 -6.26
N GLU A 139 -17.52 6.86 -6.60
CA GLU A 139 -16.35 6.09 -6.13
C GLU A 139 -15.27 7.07 -5.68
N ASP A 140 -15.67 8.03 -4.83
CA ASP A 140 -14.78 9.06 -4.30
C ASP A 140 -13.95 8.46 -3.15
N TRP A 141 -12.74 7.99 -3.47
CA TRP A 141 -11.81 7.40 -2.50
C TRP A 141 -10.47 8.15 -2.49
N SER A 142 -9.69 7.93 -1.43
CA SER A 142 -8.31 8.40 -1.32
C SER A 142 -7.43 7.36 -0.66
N LEU A 143 -6.15 7.32 -1.01
CA LEU A 143 -5.14 6.60 -0.22
C LEU A 143 -4.66 7.49 0.93
N ASP A 144 -4.91 7.06 2.16
CA ASP A 144 -4.41 7.74 3.36
C ASP A 144 -2.94 7.40 3.63
N SER A 145 -2.57 6.12 3.46
CA SER A 145 -1.20 5.66 3.64
C SER A 145 -0.95 4.30 2.99
N PHE A 146 0.30 4.05 2.61
CA PHE A 146 0.80 2.73 2.22
C PHE A 146 2.01 2.39 3.09
N THR A 147 1.90 1.33 3.89
CA THR A 147 2.87 1.01 4.93
C THR A 147 3.26 -0.46 4.93
N VAL A 148 4.47 -0.70 5.46
CA VAL A 148 4.94 -2.01 5.90
C VAL A 148 5.14 -1.95 7.41
N SER A 149 4.86 -3.04 8.12
CA SER A 149 4.90 -3.08 9.59
C SER A 149 6.26 -2.66 10.20
N LYS A 150 7.35 -2.79 9.44
CA LYS A 150 8.71 -2.33 9.78
C LYS A 150 9.47 -1.95 8.51
N GLN A 151 10.33 -0.94 8.60
CA GLN A 151 11.19 -0.48 7.49
C GLN A 151 12.51 -1.25 7.37
N VAL A 152 12.85 -2.03 8.39
CA VAL A 152 13.99 -2.95 8.41
C VAL A 152 13.52 -4.29 8.98
N ALA A 153 13.76 -5.38 8.26
CA ALA A 153 13.29 -6.72 8.62
C ALA A 153 14.37 -7.78 8.43
N LYS A 154 14.18 -8.95 9.04
CA LYS A 154 15.00 -10.13 8.76
C LYS A 154 14.46 -10.89 7.56
N VAL A 155 15.34 -11.62 6.88
CA VAL A 155 14.95 -12.57 5.84
C VAL A 155 13.98 -13.59 6.43
N GLY A 156 12.87 -13.85 5.72
CA GLY A 156 11.83 -14.76 6.17
C GLY A 156 10.94 -14.25 7.31
N GLU A 157 11.16 -13.03 7.82
CA GLU A 157 10.27 -12.44 8.82
C GLU A 157 8.94 -12.05 8.17
N THR A 158 7.82 -12.54 8.70
CA THR A 158 6.49 -12.16 8.22
C THR A 158 6.18 -10.71 8.57
N LEU A 159 5.99 -9.89 7.55
CA LEU A 159 5.58 -8.50 7.62
C LEU A 159 4.11 -8.35 7.20
N THR A 160 3.46 -7.30 7.71
CA THR A 160 2.15 -6.88 7.21
C THR A 160 2.36 -5.68 6.31
N ILE A 161 1.86 -5.77 5.09
CA ILE A 161 1.84 -4.68 4.10
C ILE A 161 0.39 -4.21 3.99
N SER A 162 0.16 -2.90 4.08
CA SER A 162 -1.18 -2.35 4.16
C SER A 162 -1.34 -1.05 3.38
N ALA A 163 -2.39 -0.97 2.58
CA ALA A 163 -2.93 0.27 2.04
C ALA A 163 -4.11 0.70 2.92
N LYS A 164 -4.09 1.92 3.44
CA LYS A 164 -5.23 2.49 4.14
C LYS A 164 -5.94 3.45 3.19
N THR A 165 -7.21 3.20 2.91
CA THR A 165 -8.04 4.07 2.07
C THR A 165 -9.21 4.63 2.86
N SER A 166 -9.66 5.82 2.47
CA SER A 166 -10.86 6.49 3.00
C SER A 166 -11.85 6.80 1.86
N GLY A 167 -13.08 7.15 2.23
CA GLY A 167 -14.16 7.43 1.28
C GLY A 167 -14.85 6.17 0.74
N ASN A 168 -15.32 6.22 -0.50
CA ASN A 168 -16.08 5.16 -1.17
C ASN A 168 -15.14 4.10 -1.76
N ASN A 169 -14.57 3.27 -0.89
CA ASN A 169 -13.53 2.30 -1.23
C ASN A 169 -14.00 0.84 -1.34
N ARG A 170 -15.32 0.58 -1.30
CA ARG A 170 -15.89 -0.78 -1.26
C ARG A 170 -15.63 -1.61 -2.52
N ALA A 171 -15.53 -0.96 -3.67
CA ALA A 171 -15.33 -1.60 -4.96
C ALA A 171 -13.85 -1.74 -5.35
N LEU A 172 -12.93 -1.23 -4.53
CA LEU A 172 -11.50 -1.26 -4.83
C LEU A 172 -10.93 -2.68 -4.73
N ALA A 173 -9.95 -2.95 -5.59
CA ALA A 173 -9.09 -4.12 -5.48
C ALA A 173 -7.63 -3.70 -5.37
N TYR A 174 -6.84 -4.51 -4.68
CA TYR A 174 -5.45 -4.21 -4.36
C TYR A 174 -4.57 -5.35 -4.84
N LYS A 175 -3.52 -5.01 -5.58
CA LYS A 175 -2.46 -5.93 -5.99
C LYS A 175 -1.14 -5.43 -5.42
N PHE A 176 -0.43 -6.32 -4.72
CA PHE A 176 0.84 -5.99 -4.08
C PHE A 176 1.98 -6.67 -4.83
N VAL A 177 3.02 -5.90 -5.13
CA VAL A 177 4.21 -6.35 -5.89
C VAL A 177 5.45 -5.88 -5.15
N TRP A 178 6.57 -6.58 -5.32
CA TRP A 178 7.87 -6.12 -4.86
C TRP A 178 8.90 -6.21 -5.98
N MET A 179 9.86 -5.29 -5.95
CA MET A 179 11.12 -5.42 -6.65
C MET A 179 12.27 -5.38 -5.63
N ARG A 180 13.38 -6.02 -5.97
CA ARG A 180 14.62 -6.00 -5.19
C ARG A 180 15.78 -5.59 -6.08
N ASP A 181 16.67 -4.75 -5.54
CA ASP A 181 17.92 -4.32 -6.16
C ASP A 181 17.75 -3.83 -7.62
N SER A 182 16.84 -2.87 -7.85
CA SER A 182 16.59 -2.28 -9.17
C SER A 182 16.14 -3.27 -10.26
N TRP A 183 15.15 -4.12 -9.94
CA TRP A 183 14.57 -5.14 -10.83
C TRP A 183 15.51 -6.31 -11.13
N ALA A 184 16.62 -6.44 -10.40
CA ALA A 184 17.42 -7.66 -10.44
C ALA A 184 16.59 -8.90 -10.05
N ASP A 185 15.59 -8.70 -9.18
CA ASP A 185 14.62 -9.70 -8.77
C ASP A 185 13.29 -9.02 -8.45
N TRP A 186 12.16 -9.71 -8.64
CA TRP A 186 10.84 -9.17 -8.39
C TRP A 186 9.78 -10.27 -8.25
N GLY A 187 8.63 -9.93 -7.66
CA GLY A 187 7.52 -10.87 -7.55
C GLY A 187 6.20 -10.25 -7.15
N VAL A 188 5.13 -11.02 -7.31
CA VAL A 188 3.78 -10.63 -6.89
C VAL A 188 3.49 -11.21 -5.50
N ILE A 189 3.10 -10.36 -4.56
CA ILE A 189 2.71 -10.74 -3.20
C ILE A 189 1.25 -11.16 -3.17
N GLN A 190 0.40 -10.37 -3.83
CA GLN A 190 -1.05 -10.59 -3.91
C GLN A 190 -1.53 -10.14 -5.28
N GLN A 191 -2.23 -11.03 -5.99
CA GLN A 191 -3.02 -10.69 -7.18
C GLN A 191 -4.22 -9.81 -6.80
N PRO A 192 -4.84 -9.06 -7.73
CA PRO A 192 -5.95 -8.16 -7.41
C PRO A 192 -7.01 -8.83 -6.52
N ALA A 193 -7.21 -8.28 -5.32
CA ALA A 193 -8.17 -8.78 -4.34
C ALA A 193 -8.74 -7.63 -3.49
N ALA A 194 -9.91 -7.83 -2.91
CA ALA A 194 -10.57 -6.81 -2.09
C ALA A 194 -9.83 -6.49 -0.77
N SER A 195 -8.92 -7.36 -0.32
CA SER A 195 -8.15 -7.13 0.91
C SER A 195 -7.08 -6.05 0.69
N PRO A 196 -7.11 -4.93 1.42
CA PRO A 196 -6.10 -3.87 1.31
C PRO A 196 -4.85 -4.17 2.15
N SER A 197 -4.71 -5.40 2.67
CA SER A 197 -3.58 -5.82 3.48
C SER A 197 -3.22 -7.28 3.22
N VAL A 198 -1.93 -7.57 3.28
CA VAL A 198 -1.36 -8.90 3.04
C VAL A 198 -0.16 -9.18 3.94
N ALA A 199 -0.03 -10.44 4.36
CA ALA A 199 1.15 -10.92 5.06
C ALA A 199 2.19 -11.44 4.05
N TRP A 200 3.44 -11.03 4.20
CA TRP A 200 4.51 -11.41 3.27
C TRP A 200 5.84 -11.55 3.99
N ALA A 201 6.64 -12.53 3.59
CA ALA A 201 7.97 -12.77 4.11
C ALA A 201 9.00 -12.57 2.98
N PRO A 202 9.95 -11.65 3.11
CA PRO A 202 10.96 -11.41 2.08
C PRO A 202 11.90 -12.61 1.95
N PRO A 203 12.16 -13.11 0.73
CA PRO A 203 12.92 -14.35 0.52
C PRO A 203 14.44 -14.18 0.66
N ALA A 204 14.95 -12.96 0.53
CA ALA A 204 16.38 -12.67 0.47
C ALA A 204 16.71 -11.32 1.13
N PRO A 205 17.96 -11.10 1.57
CA PRO A 205 18.41 -9.78 1.98
C PRO A 205 18.48 -8.83 0.77
N GLY A 206 18.51 -7.52 1.05
CA GLY A 206 18.62 -6.48 0.02
C GLY A 206 17.69 -5.30 0.23
N ASN A 207 17.70 -4.38 -0.75
CA ASN A 207 16.79 -3.25 -0.79
C ASN A 207 15.57 -3.58 -1.63
N TYR A 208 14.39 -3.45 -1.03
CA TYR A 208 13.11 -3.67 -1.67
C TYR A 208 12.38 -2.36 -1.90
N THR A 209 11.68 -2.29 -3.03
CA THR A 209 10.56 -1.37 -3.22
C THR A 209 9.30 -2.20 -3.32
N LEU A 210 8.37 -1.94 -2.40
CA LEU A 210 7.04 -2.54 -2.38
C LEU A 210 6.10 -1.61 -3.13
N PHE A 211 5.16 -2.18 -3.87
CA PHE A 211 4.15 -1.47 -4.63
C PHE A 211 2.76 -1.95 -4.26
N VAL A 212 1.78 -1.05 -4.32
CA VAL A 212 0.36 -1.38 -4.34
C VAL A 212 -0.27 -0.73 -5.57
N ASP A 213 -0.85 -1.55 -6.43
CA ASP A 213 -1.78 -1.13 -7.46
C ASP A 213 -3.17 -1.10 -6.82
N VAL A 214 -3.79 0.08 -6.72
CA VAL A 214 -5.18 0.25 -6.32
C VAL A 214 -6.04 0.33 -7.57
N LEU A 215 -6.79 -0.72 -7.85
CA LEU A 215 -7.69 -0.83 -8.99
C LEU A 215 -9.06 -0.28 -8.61
N HIS A 216 -9.57 0.64 -9.40
CA HIS A 216 -10.87 1.30 -9.24
C HIS A 216 -11.63 1.31 -10.57
N SER A 217 -12.89 1.76 -10.59
CA SER A 217 -13.77 1.64 -11.77
C SER A 217 -13.30 2.40 -13.01
N THR A 218 -12.43 3.41 -12.83
CA THR A 218 -11.90 4.24 -13.93
C THR A 218 -10.44 3.96 -14.27
N GLY A 219 -9.73 3.11 -13.51
CA GLY A 219 -8.31 2.87 -13.75
C GLY A 219 -7.56 2.19 -12.61
N VAL A 220 -6.26 2.48 -12.55
CA VAL A 220 -5.33 1.95 -11.55
C VAL A 220 -4.43 3.08 -11.07
N GLU A 221 -4.29 3.22 -9.75
CA GLU A 221 -3.30 4.11 -9.13
C GLU A 221 -2.20 3.28 -8.43
N GLU A 222 -0.94 3.56 -8.74
CA GLU A 222 0.22 2.85 -8.16
C GLU A 222 0.90 3.69 -7.07
N TYR A 223 1.21 3.05 -5.95
CA TYR A 223 1.93 3.66 -4.84
C TYR A 223 3.08 2.76 -4.39
N SER A 224 4.15 3.35 -3.84
CA SER A 224 5.31 2.59 -3.40
C SER A 224 5.86 3.00 -2.04
N THR A 225 6.57 2.07 -1.40
CA THR A 225 7.36 2.31 -0.18
C THR A 225 8.62 1.44 -0.21
N THR A 226 9.64 1.79 0.58
CA THR A 226 10.90 1.02 0.63
C THR A 226 10.90 0.06 1.82
N LEU A 227 11.78 -0.94 1.75
CA LEU A 227 12.03 -1.89 2.84
C LEU A 227 13.48 -2.39 2.72
N VAL A 228 14.22 -2.41 3.82
CA VAL A 228 15.54 -3.05 3.86
C VAL A 228 15.41 -4.40 4.57
N VAL A 229 15.94 -5.46 3.96
CA VAL A 229 15.91 -6.81 4.54
C VAL A 229 17.33 -7.29 4.78
N GLY A 230 17.64 -7.70 6.01
CA GLY A 230 19.00 -8.08 6.43
C GLY A 230 19.63 -7.05 7.36
N THR A 231 20.95 -7.14 7.55
CA THR A 231 21.72 -6.23 8.40
C THR A 231 22.38 -5.16 7.54
N PRO A 232 21.88 -3.90 7.51
CA PRO A 232 22.42 -2.87 6.63
C PRO A 232 23.87 -2.52 6.96
N ILE A 233 24.69 -2.33 5.94
CA ILE A 233 26.09 -1.88 6.09
C ILE A 233 26.16 -0.36 6.32
N MET A 234 25.37 0.40 5.56
CA MET A 234 25.29 1.86 5.66
C MET A 234 24.27 2.30 6.72
N GLY A 235 24.42 3.52 7.21
CA GLY A 235 23.48 4.19 8.10
C GLY A 235 24.07 4.55 9.46
N ASP A 236 23.20 5.05 10.35
CA ASP A 236 23.63 5.47 11.68
C ASP A 236 24.03 4.27 12.55
N SER A 237 25.14 4.43 13.25
CA SER A 237 25.64 3.42 14.18
C SER A 237 24.71 3.31 15.38
N LYS A 238 24.38 2.08 15.77
CA LYS A 238 23.57 1.79 16.96
C LYS A 238 24.41 1.41 18.18
N THR A 239 25.72 1.27 17.99
CA THR A 239 26.70 0.98 19.05
C THR A 239 27.38 2.25 19.58
N THR A 240 28.19 2.10 20.62
CA THR A 240 29.12 3.13 21.11
C THR A 240 30.55 2.57 21.17
N VAL A 241 31.53 3.46 21.27
CA VAL A 241 32.94 3.07 21.52
C VAL A 241 33.04 2.15 22.74
N ASP A 242 32.33 2.47 23.83
CA ASP A 242 32.36 1.68 25.06
C ASP A 242 31.84 0.25 24.86
N ARG A 243 30.76 0.08 24.08
CA ARG A 243 30.20 -1.23 23.75
C ARG A 243 31.18 -2.06 22.93
N MET A 244 31.86 -1.46 21.95
CA MET A 244 32.88 -2.14 21.14
C MET A 244 34.11 -2.53 21.99
N VAL A 245 34.58 -1.64 22.87
CA VAL A 245 35.67 -1.93 23.81
C VAL A 245 35.32 -3.09 24.72
N LEU A 246 34.13 -3.04 25.36
CA LEU A 246 33.66 -4.09 26.25
C LEU A 246 33.58 -5.43 25.52
N ARG A 247 32.99 -5.43 24.32
CA ARG A 247 32.84 -6.65 23.51
C ARG A 247 34.18 -7.29 23.19
N TYR A 248 35.20 -6.51 22.86
CA TYR A 248 36.55 -7.02 22.65
C TYR A 248 37.12 -7.63 23.93
N GLN A 249 37.00 -6.92 25.06
CA GLN A 249 37.52 -7.36 26.37
C GLN A 249 36.89 -8.68 26.83
N GLU A 250 35.60 -8.89 26.59
CA GLU A 250 34.89 -10.13 26.90
C GLU A 250 35.47 -11.37 26.19
N THR A 251 36.18 -11.18 25.08
CA THR A 251 36.81 -12.29 24.36
C THR A 251 38.08 -12.82 25.04
N GLY A 252 38.66 -12.06 25.98
CA GLY A 252 39.91 -12.40 26.65
C GLY A 252 41.18 -12.28 25.79
N HIS A 253 41.06 -11.86 24.53
CA HIS A 253 42.21 -11.65 23.64
C HIS A 253 43.06 -10.44 24.08
N ILE A 254 44.38 -10.56 23.94
CA ILE A 254 45.31 -9.49 24.25
C ILE A 254 45.34 -8.50 23.07
N TYR A 255 45.15 -7.22 23.36
CA TYR A 255 45.28 -6.16 22.35
C TYR A 255 46.77 -5.97 21.97
N PRO A 256 47.13 -5.96 20.67
CA PRO A 256 48.53 -5.84 20.22
C PRO A 256 49.06 -4.40 20.32
N ALA A 257 49.11 -3.87 21.55
CA ALA A 257 49.48 -2.49 21.84
C ALA A 257 50.89 -2.14 21.35
N THR A 258 51.85 -3.07 21.42
CA THR A 258 53.23 -2.86 20.96
C THR A 258 53.32 -2.56 19.47
N VAL A 259 52.42 -3.12 18.66
CA VAL A 259 52.34 -2.84 17.23
C VAL A 259 51.61 -1.52 16.99
N TYR A 260 50.41 -1.37 17.56
CA TYR A 260 49.52 -0.28 17.21
C TYR A 260 49.79 1.05 17.91
N ALA A 261 50.56 1.09 19.01
CA ALA A 261 50.98 2.35 19.62
C ALA A 261 51.76 3.23 18.63
N SER A 262 52.67 2.64 17.86
CA SER A 262 53.42 3.35 16.81
C SER A 262 52.58 3.71 15.58
N LYS A 263 51.35 3.18 15.48
CA LYS A 263 50.43 3.31 14.34
C LYS A 263 49.13 4.05 14.70
N GLY A 264 49.15 4.80 15.79
CA GLY A 264 48.07 5.71 16.18
C GLY A 264 46.94 5.10 17.01
N ALA A 265 47.04 3.84 17.45
CA ALA A 265 46.04 3.21 18.33
C ALA A 265 46.70 2.45 19.50
N PRO A 266 47.18 3.14 20.54
CA PRO A 266 47.91 2.51 21.64
C PRO A 266 47.07 1.61 22.55
N SER A 267 45.73 1.66 22.44
CA SER A 267 44.80 0.86 23.24
C SER A 267 43.60 0.41 22.41
N ILE A 268 42.87 -0.59 22.91
CA ILE A 268 41.60 -1.02 22.29
C ILE A 268 40.57 0.13 22.23
N ARG A 269 40.59 1.04 23.21
CA ARG A 269 39.73 2.24 23.17
C ARG A 269 40.08 3.14 22.00
N ALA A 270 41.35 3.49 21.84
CA ALA A 270 41.80 4.30 20.71
C ALA A 270 41.49 3.61 19.36
N PHE A 271 41.61 2.28 19.28
CA PHE A 271 41.20 1.53 18.12
C PHE A 271 39.69 1.68 17.84
N CYS A 272 38.83 1.45 18.84
CA CYS A 272 37.38 1.58 18.69
C CYS A 272 36.93 3.02 18.39
N GLU A 273 37.63 4.03 18.88
CA GLU A 273 37.41 5.44 18.52
C GLU A 273 37.68 5.68 17.03
N LEU A 274 38.77 5.12 16.50
CA LEU A 274 39.08 5.17 15.07
C LEU A 274 38.07 4.37 14.25
N VAL A 275 37.65 3.19 14.70
CA VAL A 275 36.58 2.42 14.02
C VAL A 275 35.33 3.28 13.89
N PHE A 276 34.93 3.93 14.98
CA PHE A 276 33.75 4.77 14.99
C PHE A 276 33.92 5.98 14.05
N SER A 277 35.04 6.70 14.14
CA SER A 277 35.28 7.89 13.31
C SER A 277 35.35 7.55 11.83
N GLU A 278 36.15 6.57 11.44
CA GLU A 278 36.36 6.24 10.03
C GLU A 278 35.12 5.61 9.38
N ALA A 279 34.34 4.83 10.14
CA ALA A 279 33.05 4.34 9.66
C ALA A 279 32.06 5.50 9.40
N GLN A 280 31.95 6.44 10.36
CA GLN A 280 31.06 7.59 10.23
C GLN A 280 31.44 8.51 9.07
N ILE A 281 32.74 8.70 8.80
CA ILE A 281 33.20 9.50 7.65
C ILE A 281 32.55 9.02 6.35
N GLU A 282 32.46 7.71 6.14
CA GLU A 282 31.87 7.15 4.92
C GLU A 282 30.37 6.85 5.05
N GLY A 283 29.79 6.96 6.24
CA GLY A 283 28.38 6.62 6.51
C GLY A 283 28.14 5.11 6.69
N VAL A 284 29.20 4.36 6.99
CA VAL A 284 29.15 2.95 7.36
C VAL A 284 28.83 2.85 8.86
N ARG A 285 28.05 1.85 9.25
CA ARG A 285 27.78 1.59 10.67
C ARG A 285 29.06 1.12 11.37
N ALA A 286 29.42 1.74 12.49
CA ALA A 286 30.64 1.43 13.23
C ALA A 286 30.66 -0.01 13.73
N GLU A 287 29.51 -0.53 14.18
CA GLU A 287 29.38 -1.95 14.57
C GLU A 287 29.64 -2.92 13.41
N VAL A 288 29.36 -2.52 12.16
CA VAL A 288 29.62 -3.32 10.96
C VAL A 288 31.12 -3.35 10.66
N LEU A 289 31.76 -2.19 10.64
CA LEU A 289 33.22 -2.09 10.44
C LEU A 289 33.97 -2.85 11.54
N PHE A 290 33.58 -2.66 12.81
CA PHE A 290 34.14 -3.40 13.95
C PHE A 290 33.97 -4.90 13.78
N ALA A 291 32.74 -5.36 13.55
CA ALA A 291 32.43 -6.78 13.48
C ALA A 291 33.20 -7.48 12.36
N GLN A 292 33.27 -6.85 11.18
CA GLN A 292 34.04 -7.40 10.07
C GLN A 292 35.53 -7.40 10.40
N ALA A 293 36.10 -6.31 10.93
CA ALA A 293 37.50 -6.26 11.34
C ALA A 293 37.85 -7.35 12.37
N MET A 294 37.00 -7.58 13.37
CA MET A 294 37.19 -8.65 14.35
C MET A 294 37.09 -10.03 13.73
N TYR A 295 36.15 -10.25 12.82
CA TYR A 295 35.99 -11.52 12.13
C TYR A 295 37.21 -11.85 11.25
N GLU A 296 37.60 -10.91 10.39
CA GLU A 296 38.72 -11.06 9.44
C GLU A 296 40.07 -11.29 10.13
N THR A 297 40.30 -10.59 11.24
CA THR A 297 41.59 -10.65 11.94
C THR A 297 41.64 -11.72 13.02
N GLY A 298 40.53 -12.43 13.28
CA GLY A 298 40.41 -13.31 14.43
C GLY A 298 40.61 -12.54 15.74
N TRP A 299 39.87 -11.46 15.95
CA TRP A 299 39.96 -10.57 17.11
C TRP A 299 41.32 -9.91 17.29
N LEU A 300 41.86 -9.35 16.20
CA LEU A 300 43.16 -8.68 16.12
C LEU A 300 44.35 -9.59 16.43
N GLN A 301 44.19 -10.92 16.29
CA GLN A 301 45.25 -11.89 16.54
C GLN A 301 46.03 -12.29 15.27
N PHE A 302 45.47 -12.05 14.08
CA PHE A 302 46.12 -12.22 12.77
C PHE A 302 46.71 -13.63 12.56
N GLY A 303 45.85 -14.65 12.61
CA GLY A 303 46.24 -16.05 12.37
C GLY A 303 46.45 -16.44 10.89
N GLY A 304 46.30 -15.51 9.96
CA GLY A 304 46.37 -15.74 8.50
C GLY A 304 47.61 -15.15 7.83
N SER A 305 47.51 -14.87 6.52
CA SER A 305 48.60 -14.27 5.73
C SER A 305 48.82 -12.79 6.02
N VAL A 306 47.77 -12.07 6.44
CA VAL A 306 47.83 -10.67 6.87
C VAL A 306 48.38 -10.57 8.29
N LYS A 307 49.33 -9.65 8.52
CA LYS A 307 49.97 -9.38 9.81
C LYS A 307 49.44 -8.08 10.42
N ALA A 308 49.44 -8.00 11.75
CA ALA A 308 49.03 -6.80 12.50
C ALA A 308 49.72 -5.51 12.01
N SER A 309 51.02 -5.57 11.69
CA SER A 309 51.77 -4.39 11.22
C SER A 309 51.28 -3.80 9.89
N GLN A 310 50.45 -4.53 9.13
CA GLN A 310 49.92 -4.07 7.85
C GLN A 310 48.69 -3.17 7.99
N CYS A 311 48.05 -3.12 9.17
CA CYS A 311 46.80 -2.39 9.40
C CYS A 311 45.69 -2.73 8.39
N ASN A 312 45.70 -3.94 7.84
CA ASN A 312 44.72 -4.38 6.86
C ASN A 312 43.65 -5.24 7.53
N PHE A 313 42.70 -4.58 8.19
CA PHE A 313 41.68 -5.23 9.01
C PHE A 313 40.58 -5.91 8.19
N GLY A 314 40.42 -5.52 6.92
CA GLY A 314 39.42 -6.09 6.01
C GLY A 314 39.97 -7.18 5.07
N GLY A 315 41.24 -7.58 5.22
CA GLY A 315 41.86 -8.57 4.33
C GLY A 315 42.00 -8.10 2.87
N LEU A 316 42.02 -6.78 2.63
CA LEU A 316 41.97 -6.21 1.29
C LEU A 316 43.19 -6.63 0.46
N GLY A 317 42.93 -7.36 -0.63
CA GLY A 317 43.96 -7.80 -1.57
C GLY A 317 44.78 -9.03 -1.15
N ALA A 318 44.44 -9.69 -0.05
CA ALA A 318 45.03 -10.98 0.33
C ALA A 318 44.33 -12.11 -0.44
N VAL A 319 44.66 -12.27 -1.72
CA VAL A 319 43.95 -13.17 -2.65
C VAL A 319 44.41 -14.64 -2.56
N ASP A 320 45.54 -14.91 -1.92
CA ASP A 320 46.03 -16.27 -1.63
C ASP A 320 46.85 -16.31 -0.32
N SER A 321 47.29 -17.51 0.07
CA SER A 321 48.06 -17.73 1.30
C SER A 321 49.48 -17.15 1.28
N GLN A 322 49.94 -16.62 0.14
CA GLN A 322 51.30 -16.11 -0.06
C GLN A 322 51.34 -14.58 -0.21
N THR A 323 50.25 -13.96 -0.66
CA THR A 323 50.09 -12.51 -0.78
C THR A 323 49.53 -11.93 0.50
N GLY A 324 50.36 -11.15 1.22
CA GLY A 324 49.97 -10.49 2.48
C GLY A 324 48.90 -9.39 2.34
N GLY A 325 48.38 -9.14 1.14
CA GLY A 325 47.42 -8.06 0.88
C GLY A 325 48.00 -6.66 0.96
N ALA A 326 47.11 -5.66 0.93
CA ALA A 326 47.46 -4.24 1.05
C ALA A 326 48.13 -3.93 2.40
N ILE A 327 48.96 -2.89 2.41
CA ILE A 327 49.65 -2.39 3.60
C ILE A 327 49.28 -0.92 3.77
N PHE A 328 48.80 -0.57 4.97
CA PHE A 328 48.42 0.78 5.33
C PHE A 328 49.42 1.37 6.35
N PRO A 329 49.70 2.69 6.28
CA PRO A 329 50.69 3.32 7.14
C PRO A 329 50.30 3.24 8.63
N ASP A 330 49.02 3.46 8.93
CA ASP A 330 48.47 3.53 10.28
C ASP A 330 47.07 2.88 10.39
N VAL A 331 46.60 2.72 11.62
CA VAL A 331 45.31 2.08 11.93
C VAL A 331 44.15 2.86 11.30
N LYS A 332 44.23 4.20 11.33
CA LYS A 332 43.22 5.09 10.76
C LYS A 332 43.02 4.82 9.28
N THR A 333 44.10 4.84 8.49
CA THR A 333 44.06 4.64 7.04
C THR A 333 43.54 3.25 6.68
N GLY A 334 43.93 2.23 7.44
CA GLY A 334 43.45 0.87 7.24
C GLY A 334 41.95 0.70 7.49
N LEU A 335 41.44 1.30 8.56
CA LEU A 335 40.01 1.29 8.88
C LEU A 335 39.20 2.11 7.86
N LEU A 336 39.71 3.26 7.43
CA LEU A 336 39.09 4.06 6.38
C LEU A 336 39.02 3.29 5.05
N ALA A 337 40.09 2.61 4.65
CA ALA A 337 40.10 1.77 3.44
C ALA A 337 39.04 0.67 3.52
N GLN A 338 38.91 -0.01 4.66
CA GLN A 338 37.86 -1.01 4.85
C GLN A 338 36.45 -0.40 4.82
N ALA A 339 36.23 0.76 5.44
CA ALA A 339 34.96 1.48 5.38
C ALA A 339 34.59 1.89 3.95
N GLN A 340 35.57 2.36 3.16
CA GLN A 340 35.39 2.66 1.75
C GLN A 340 35.01 1.42 0.95
N HIS A 341 35.65 0.28 1.19
CA HIS A 341 35.32 -0.97 0.51
C HIS A 341 33.90 -1.47 0.85
N LEU A 342 33.50 -1.38 2.12
CA LEU A 342 32.13 -1.65 2.57
C LEU A 342 31.12 -0.72 1.88
N LYS A 343 31.42 0.58 1.77
CA LYS A 343 30.59 1.55 1.04
C LYS A 343 30.53 1.26 -0.46
N ALA A 344 31.60 0.75 -1.06
CA ALA A 344 31.61 0.36 -2.47
C ALA A 344 30.56 -0.74 -2.73
N TYR A 345 30.52 -1.74 -1.86
CA TYR A 345 29.52 -2.80 -1.90
C TYR A 345 28.11 -2.31 -1.59
N ALA A 346 27.95 -1.45 -0.58
CA ALA A 346 26.62 -1.14 -0.05
C ALA A 346 25.94 0.10 -0.62
N SER A 347 26.66 0.96 -1.35
CA SER A 347 26.13 2.23 -1.83
C SER A 347 26.72 2.64 -3.19
N THR A 348 25.95 3.41 -3.95
CA THR A 348 26.39 4.11 -5.17
C THR A 348 26.91 5.53 -4.90
N ASN A 349 26.71 6.06 -3.68
CA ASN A 349 27.14 7.41 -3.32
C ASN A 349 28.65 7.58 -3.42
N SER A 350 29.13 8.76 -3.83
CA SER A 350 30.57 9.06 -3.84
C SER A 350 31.21 8.89 -2.46
N LEU A 351 32.51 8.60 -2.43
CA LEU A 351 33.28 8.63 -1.18
C LEU A 351 33.27 10.03 -0.58
N ASN A 352 33.27 10.10 0.74
CA ASN A 352 33.28 11.37 1.46
C ASN A 352 34.72 11.82 1.78
N ALA A 353 35.64 10.87 1.90
CA ALA A 353 37.07 11.12 2.02
C ALA A 353 37.83 10.75 0.73
N GLN A 354 39.10 11.14 0.68
CA GLN A 354 40.00 10.67 -0.37
C GLN A 354 40.08 9.14 -0.37
N CYS A 355 40.01 8.53 -1.56
CA CYS A 355 40.11 7.08 -1.70
C CYS A 355 41.49 6.59 -1.24
N VAL A 356 41.50 5.74 -0.23
CA VAL A 356 42.68 5.00 0.27
C VAL A 356 42.54 3.50 0.09
N ASP A 357 41.34 3.00 -0.24
CA ASP A 357 41.12 1.62 -0.65
C ASP A 357 41.69 1.37 -2.07
N PRO A 358 42.74 0.54 -2.22
CA PRO A 358 43.34 0.26 -3.53
C PRO A 358 42.44 -0.60 -4.43
N ARG A 359 41.35 -1.17 -3.91
CA ARG A 359 40.42 -2.07 -4.61
C ARG A 359 39.04 -1.45 -4.81
N PHE A 360 38.85 -0.18 -4.44
CA PHE A 360 37.55 0.47 -4.50
C PHE A 360 36.89 0.39 -5.88
N SER A 361 37.68 0.60 -6.94
CA SER A 361 37.24 0.55 -8.33
C SER A 361 36.93 -0.86 -8.85
N LEU A 362 37.33 -1.91 -8.11
CA LEU A 362 37.09 -3.30 -8.50
C LEU A 362 35.68 -3.79 -8.13
N VAL A 363 34.97 -3.09 -7.23
CA VAL A 363 33.57 -3.40 -6.92
C VAL A 363 32.69 -2.82 -8.03
N SER A 364 32.17 -3.70 -8.88
CA SER A 364 31.33 -3.33 -10.02
C SER A 364 30.19 -4.33 -10.25
N PRO A 365 28.93 -3.87 -10.37
CA PRO A 365 28.48 -2.51 -10.04
C PRO A 365 28.62 -2.21 -8.53
N ARG A 366 28.79 -0.93 -8.20
CA ARG A 366 28.70 -0.47 -6.81
C ARG A 366 27.27 -0.57 -6.28
N GLY A 367 27.10 -0.76 -4.98
CA GLY A 367 25.78 -0.92 -4.35
C GLY A 367 25.17 -2.32 -4.50
N ILE A 368 25.94 -3.30 -4.99
CA ILE A 368 25.48 -4.69 -5.24
C ILE A 368 25.25 -5.53 -3.96
N ALA A 369 25.70 -5.06 -2.80
CA ALA A 369 25.57 -5.77 -1.52
C ALA A 369 25.27 -4.77 -0.38
N PRO A 370 24.02 -4.30 -0.26
CA PRO A 370 23.60 -3.32 0.74
C PRO A 370 23.59 -3.86 2.18
N CYS A 371 23.43 -5.16 2.37
CA CYS A 371 23.43 -5.82 3.68
C CYS A 371 24.65 -6.73 3.86
N LEU A 372 25.03 -7.00 5.12
CA LEU A 372 26.15 -7.89 5.45
C LEU A 372 25.99 -9.27 4.82
N GLU A 373 24.78 -9.81 4.84
CA GLU A 373 24.42 -11.10 4.28
C GLU A 373 24.65 -11.17 2.75
N ASP A 374 24.61 -10.03 2.05
CA ASP A 374 24.89 -9.94 0.60
C ASP A 374 26.39 -10.07 0.28
N LEU A 375 27.28 -9.97 1.28
CA LEU A 375 28.72 -10.11 1.10
C LEU A 375 29.16 -11.57 0.90
N ASN A 376 28.26 -12.53 1.12
CA ASN A 376 28.49 -13.95 0.89
C ASN A 376 28.94 -14.21 -0.57
N GLY A 377 30.13 -14.78 -0.75
CA GLY A 377 30.71 -15.06 -2.06
C GLY A 377 31.22 -13.82 -2.81
N ARG A 378 31.12 -12.63 -2.21
CA ARG A 378 31.60 -11.37 -2.80
C ARG A 378 32.87 -10.85 -2.12
N TRP A 379 32.81 -10.72 -0.79
CA TRP A 379 33.98 -10.32 0.00
C TRP A 379 34.94 -11.48 0.21
N ALA A 380 34.40 -12.66 0.53
CA ALA A 380 35.15 -13.89 0.73
C ALA A 380 34.57 -15.01 -0.15
N VAL A 381 35.42 -15.85 -0.72
CA VAL A 381 35.05 -17.02 -1.55
C VAL A 381 35.55 -18.29 -0.85
N PRO A 382 34.72 -19.35 -0.66
CA PRO A 382 33.34 -19.50 -1.15
C PRO A 382 32.30 -18.70 -0.35
N GLY A 383 32.67 -18.11 0.80
CA GLY A 383 31.85 -17.09 1.48
C GLY A 383 30.53 -17.56 2.11
N VAL A 384 30.31 -18.88 2.24
CA VAL A 384 29.04 -19.41 2.79
C VAL A 384 28.90 -19.01 4.27
N GLY A 385 27.82 -18.30 4.59
CA GLY A 385 27.51 -17.83 5.95
C GLY A 385 28.40 -16.69 6.46
N TYR A 386 29.18 -16.05 5.59
CA TYR A 386 30.16 -15.02 5.96
C TYR A 386 29.47 -13.79 6.57
N GLY A 387 28.51 -13.23 5.85
CA GLY A 387 27.74 -12.07 6.26
C GLY A 387 26.94 -12.29 7.53
N GLU A 388 26.34 -13.47 7.67
CA GLU A 388 25.55 -13.86 8.85
C GLU A 388 26.41 -13.92 10.12
N ARG A 389 27.66 -14.41 10.02
CA ARG A 389 28.59 -14.44 11.16
C ARG A 389 29.02 -13.04 11.58
N ILE A 390 29.26 -12.14 10.62
CA ILE A 390 29.57 -10.74 10.92
C ILE A 390 28.35 -10.05 11.51
N ALA A 391 27.16 -10.29 10.94
CA ALA A 391 25.90 -9.76 11.45
C ALA A 391 25.66 -10.22 12.89
N ALA A 392 25.97 -11.47 13.23
CA ALA A 392 25.88 -11.97 14.61
C ALA A 392 26.79 -11.20 15.58
N ILE A 393 28.01 -10.84 15.17
CA ILE A 393 28.91 -9.99 15.98
C ILE A 393 28.34 -8.57 16.08
N ALA A 394 27.96 -7.97 14.96
CA ALA A 394 27.42 -6.60 14.92
C ALA A 394 26.14 -6.45 15.75
N ASN A 395 25.25 -7.44 15.72
CA ASN A 395 24.00 -7.45 16.49
C ASN A 395 24.20 -7.75 17.98
N SER A 396 25.42 -8.16 18.41
CA SER A 396 25.76 -8.35 19.83
C SER A 396 26.28 -7.10 20.53
N LEU A 397 26.55 -6.05 19.75
CA LEU A 397 26.99 -4.73 20.23
C LEU A 397 25.78 -3.90 20.63
#